data_AF-A0A3G9GK19-F1
#
_entry.id   AF-A0A3G9GK19-F1
#
_cell.length_a   1.000
_cell.length_b   1.000
_cell.length_c   1.000
_cell.angle_alpha   90.00
_cell.angle_beta   90.00
_cell.angle_gamma   90.00
#
_symmetry.space_group_name_H-M   'P 1'
#
loop_
_entity.id
_entity.type
_entity.pdbx_description
1 polymer ?
#
loop_
_entity_poly.entity_id
_entity_poly.type
_entity_poly.pdbx_seq_one_letter_code
_entity_poly.pdbx_strand_id
1 'polypeptide(L)'
;MLSQLNAAARGVVLLSALLWLMLLTVVVLGVGRLLRNEQRIGSNLDDAQLAFRLAETALQEGEAALPSLPQLAGLGAMPAVELRGPTSPFTLTCRQPRNPPPWQQGLCLSAALAGQAYPVPWQQRDASGLALLHPCGAARRVPLQPVSSGNYCPGVAPGPWYWADPHYLIELLDPRYPTPDGSGLLFRVSARGWGRQAGSVATLQSHVLLRPEGSQGRQWQRLSWRLLP
;
A
#
# COMPACT_ATOMS: atom_id res chain seq x y z
N MET A 1 24.03 24.31 -76.06
CA MET A 1 24.45 23.10 -75.30
C MET A 1 24.69 23.38 -73.81
N LEU A 2 25.10 24.59 -73.39
CA LEU A 2 25.32 24.97 -71.98
C LEU A 2 24.05 25.14 -71.12
N SER A 3 22.85 25.31 -71.71
CA SER A 3 21.61 25.48 -70.92
C SER A 3 20.99 24.17 -70.42
N GLN A 4 21.23 23.04 -71.11
CA GLN A 4 20.70 21.71 -70.74
C GLN A 4 21.41 21.14 -69.49
N LEU A 5 22.69 21.48 -69.29
CA LEU A 5 23.49 21.05 -68.14
C LEU A 5 23.02 21.68 -66.81
N ASN A 6 22.53 22.93 -66.86
CA ASN A 6 22.03 23.64 -65.66
C ASN A 6 20.66 23.16 -65.18
N ALA A 7 19.81 22.64 -66.09
CA ALA A 7 18.51 22.07 -65.71
C ALA A 7 18.69 20.73 -64.99
N ALA A 8 19.60 19.87 -65.47
CA ALA A 8 19.94 18.61 -64.82
C ALA A 8 20.58 18.82 -63.43
N ALA A 9 21.51 19.79 -63.31
CA ALA A 9 22.11 20.14 -62.02
C ALA A 9 21.08 20.65 -61.00
N ARG A 10 20.11 21.47 -61.42
CA ARG A 10 19.02 21.95 -60.54
C ARG A 10 18.08 20.83 -60.09
N GLY A 11 17.79 19.85 -60.93
CA GLY A 11 16.97 18.69 -60.57
C GLY A 11 17.64 17.77 -59.54
N VAL A 12 18.95 17.54 -59.69
CA VAL A 12 19.73 16.71 -58.75
C VAL A 12 19.85 17.37 -57.37
N VAL A 13 20.02 18.70 -57.32
CA VAL A 13 20.07 19.45 -56.05
C VAL A 13 18.74 19.39 -55.30
N LEU A 14 17.61 19.41 -56.02
CA LEU A 14 16.28 19.33 -55.40
C LEU A 14 16.01 17.93 -54.82
N LEU A 15 16.41 16.88 -55.54
CA LEU A 15 16.29 15.50 -55.08
C LEU A 15 17.19 15.22 -53.87
N SER A 16 18.43 15.71 -53.86
CA SER A 16 19.32 15.53 -52.71
C SER A 16 18.84 16.31 -51.49
N ALA A 17 18.32 17.53 -51.66
CA ALA A 17 17.70 18.29 -50.58
C ALA A 17 16.46 17.60 -50.02
N LEU A 18 15.59 17.05 -50.87
CA LEU A 18 14.42 16.26 -50.45
C LEU A 18 14.81 15.00 -49.67
N LEU A 19 15.83 14.28 -50.12
CA LEU A 19 16.34 13.10 -49.42
C LEU A 19 16.89 13.47 -48.04
N TRP A 20 17.66 14.56 -47.94
CA TRP A 20 18.17 15.06 -46.67
C TRP A 20 17.05 15.52 -45.72
N LEU A 21 16.05 16.25 -46.22
CA LEU A 21 14.89 16.67 -45.44
C LEU A 21 14.07 15.48 -44.96
N MET A 22 13.89 14.47 -45.80
CA MET A 22 13.20 13.23 -45.44
C MET A 22 13.95 12.49 -44.33
N LEU A 23 15.28 12.33 -44.47
CA LEU A 23 16.14 11.73 -43.44
C LEU A 23 16.05 12.47 -42.11
N LEU A 24 16.16 13.81 -42.14
CA LEU A 24 16.04 14.63 -40.93
C LEU A 24 14.66 14.47 -40.27
N THR A 25 13.60 14.38 -41.06
CA THR A 25 12.24 14.19 -40.54
C THR A 25 12.09 12.85 -39.81
N VAL A 26 12.62 11.77 -40.38
CA VAL A 26 12.60 10.43 -39.76
C VAL A 26 13.37 10.44 -38.43
N VAL A 27 14.53 11.11 -38.38
CA VAL A 27 15.32 11.23 -37.14
C VAL A 27 14.55 12.00 -36.06
N VAL A 28 13.96 13.15 -36.39
CA VAL A 28 13.19 13.97 -35.44
C VAL A 28 11.98 13.20 -34.89
N LEU A 29 11.24 12.49 -35.75
CA LEU A 29 10.13 11.65 -35.33
C LEU A 29 10.59 10.49 -34.43
N GLY A 30 11.75 9.89 -34.72
CA GLY A 30 12.36 8.84 -33.89
C GLY A 30 12.68 9.35 -32.48
N VAL A 31 13.39 10.46 -32.37
CA VAL A 31 13.74 11.09 -31.08
C VAL A 31 12.49 11.48 -30.30
N GLY A 32 11.48 12.05 -30.96
CA GLY A 32 10.23 12.43 -30.31
C GLY A 32 9.46 11.25 -29.72
N ARG A 33 9.49 10.08 -30.38
CA ARG A 33 8.88 8.84 -29.85
C ARG A 33 9.64 8.31 -28.65
N LEU A 34 10.97 8.30 -28.70
CA LEU A 34 11.82 7.85 -27.60
C LEU A 34 11.58 8.69 -26.33
N LEU A 35 11.59 10.02 -26.46
CA LEU A 35 11.34 10.93 -25.34
C LEU A 35 9.96 10.73 -24.68
N ARG A 36 8.91 10.50 -25.48
CA ARG A 36 7.57 10.23 -24.95
C ARG A 36 7.50 8.92 -24.15
N ASN A 37 8.19 7.88 -24.61
CA ASN A 37 8.26 6.61 -23.89
C ASN A 37 8.99 6.79 -22.55
N GLU A 38 10.13 7.47 -22.55
CA GLU A 38 10.89 7.76 -21.32
C GLU A 38 10.07 8.56 -20.31
N GLN A 39 9.33 9.58 -20.76
CA GLN A 39 8.45 10.36 -19.88
C GLN A 39 7.38 9.50 -19.22
N ARG A 40 6.76 8.57 -19.96
CA ARG A 40 5.73 7.68 -19.42
C ARG A 40 6.31 6.65 -18.45
N ILE A 41 7.49 6.11 -18.76
CA ILE A 41 8.21 5.18 -17.86
C ILE A 41 8.57 5.90 -16.56
N GLY A 42 9.13 7.11 -16.67
CA GLY A 42 9.46 7.96 -15.53
C GLY A 42 8.22 8.25 -14.67
N SER A 43 7.11 8.68 -15.28
CA SER A 43 5.89 8.98 -14.52
C SER A 43 5.31 7.75 -13.81
N ASN A 44 5.37 6.57 -14.45
CA ASN A 44 4.89 5.33 -13.84
C ASN A 44 5.79 4.89 -12.68
N LEU A 45 7.10 5.06 -12.83
CA LEU A 45 8.08 4.75 -11.79
C LEU A 45 7.92 5.67 -10.58
N ASP A 46 7.79 6.98 -10.81
CA ASP A 46 7.54 7.97 -9.77
C ASP A 46 6.26 7.65 -8.99
N ASP A 47 5.21 7.22 -9.70
CA ASP A 47 3.92 6.88 -9.10
C ASP A 47 4.01 5.60 -8.24
N ALA A 48 4.75 4.59 -8.71
CA ALA A 48 4.99 3.37 -7.96
C ALA A 48 5.86 3.64 -6.70
N GLN A 49 6.87 4.49 -6.81
CA GLN A 49 7.69 4.91 -5.67
C GLN A 49 6.89 5.71 -4.64
N LEU A 50 5.96 6.55 -5.10
CA LEU A 50 5.03 7.24 -4.22
C LEU A 50 4.14 6.25 -3.46
N ALA A 51 3.51 5.30 -4.17
CA ALA A 51 2.69 4.26 -3.55
C ALA A 51 3.48 3.48 -2.48
N PHE A 52 4.72 3.11 -2.78
CA PHE A 52 5.62 2.43 -1.85
C PHE A 52 5.91 3.26 -0.60
N ARG A 53 6.27 4.54 -0.76
CA ARG A 53 6.55 5.44 0.38
C ARG A 53 5.32 5.58 1.28
N LEU A 54 4.14 5.74 0.70
CA LEU A 54 2.89 5.83 1.45
C LEU A 54 2.56 4.52 2.18
N ALA A 55 2.83 3.37 1.55
CA ALA A 55 2.68 2.07 2.20
C ALA A 55 3.65 1.91 3.39
N GLU A 56 4.90 2.36 3.26
CA GLU A 56 5.89 2.33 4.35
C GLU A 56 5.46 3.26 5.49
N THR A 57 4.96 4.45 5.20
CA THR A 57 4.39 5.35 6.22
C THR A 57 3.27 4.66 6.99
N ALA A 58 2.32 4.02 6.32
CA ALA A 58 1.25 3.31 7.01
C ALA A 58 1.73 2.07 7.76
N LEU A 59 2.77 1.38 7.28
CA LEU A 59 3.38 0.27 7.99
C LEU A 59 3.98 0.76 9.31
N GLN A 60 4.80 1.82 9.26
CA GLN A 60 5.43 2.41 10.44
C GLN A 60 4.41 2.94 11.45
N GLU A 61 3.35 3.60 10.99
CA GLU A 61 2.24 4.04 11.85
C GLU A 61 1.53 2.86 12.53
N GLY A 62 1.26 1.79 11.79
CA GLY A 62 0.63 0.59 12.36
C GLY A 62 1.52 -0.09 13.41
N GLU A 63 2.83 -0.13 13.20
CA GLU A 63 3.80 -0.65 14.17
C GLU A 63 3.90 0.23 15.41
N ALA A 64 4.01 1.55 15.23
CA ALA A 64 4.10 2.53 16.31
C ALA A 64 2.81 2.61 17.15
N ALA A 65 1.67 2.23 16.57
CA ALA A 65 0.39 2.20 17.27
C ALA A 65 0.20 0.96 18.16
N LEU A 66 1.04 -0.08 18.04
CA LEU A 66 0.91 -1.30 18.85
C LEU A 66 1.01 -1.02 20.36
N PRO A 67 2.01 -0.31 20.90
CA PRO A 67 2.12 -0.12 22.35
C PRO A 67 0.95 0.66 22.97
N SER A 68 0.27 1.49 22.19
CA SER A 68 -0.87 2.31 22.64
C SER A 68 -2.22 1.61 22.51
N LEU A 69 -2.24 0.35 22.04
CA LEU A 69 -3.46 -0.44 21.97
C LEU A 69 -4.00 -0.75 23.38
N PRO A 70 -5.16 -0.19 23.77
CA PRO A 70 -5.72 -0.46 25.10
C PRO A 70 -6.15 -1.92 25.25
N GLN A 71 -6.46 -2.60 24.14
CA GLN A 71 -6.93 -3.98 24.13
C GLN A 71 -5.83 -5.00 24.43
N LEU A 72 -4.56 -4.60 24.53
CA LEU A 72 -3.44 -5.51 24.83
C LEU A 72 -3.51 -6.06 26.25
N ALA A 73 -4.08 -5.28 27.19
CA ALA A 73 -4.23 -5.70 28.57
C ALA A 73 -5.12 -6.96 28.63
N GLY A 74 -4.53 -8.09 28.99
CA GLY A 74 -5.24 -9.36 29.14
C GLY A 74 -5.25 -10.28 27.91
N LEU A 75 -4.77 -9.87 26.73
CA LEU A 75 -4.76 -10.75 25.54
C LEU A 75 -4.01 -12.06 25.76
N GLY A 76 -2.85 -12.00 26.42
CA GLY A 76 -2.04 -13.19 26.71
C GLY A 76 -2.70 -14.16 27.70
N ALA A 77 -3.62 -13.66 28.52
CA ALA A 77 -4.39 -14.46 29.48
C ALA A 77 -5.74 -14.94 28.91
N MET A 78 -6.20 -14.35 27.80
CA MET A 78 -7.52 -14.61 27.24
C MET A 78 -7.60 -16.05 26.70
N PRO A 79 -8.61 -16.86 27.10
CA PRO A 79 -8.78 -18.20 26.59
C PRO A 79 -9.21 -18.18 25.11
N ALA A 80 -8.90 -19.25 24.39
CA ALA A 80 -9.18 -19.33 22.95
C ALA A 80 -10.67 -19.19 22.59
N VAL A 81 -11.58 -19.55 23.49
CA VAL A 81 -13.02 -19.37 23.30
C VAL A 81 -13.42 -17.88 23.32
N GLU A 82 -12.81 -17.08 24.18
CA GLU A 82 -13.09 -15.64 24.27
C GLU A 82 -12.45 -14.88 23.11
N LEU A 83 -11.24 -15.25 22.68
CA LEU A 83 -10.59 -14.70 21.48
C LEU A 83 -11.42 -14.90 20.20
N ARG A 84 -12.22 -15.97 20.15
CA ARG A 84 -13.14 -16.28 19.04
C ARG A 84 -14.55 -15.74 19.27
N GLY A 85 -14.82 -15.18 20.44
CA GLY A 85 -16.12 -14.71 20.85
C GLY A 85 -16.45 -13.31 20.32
N PRO A 86 -17.71 -12.86 20.48
CA PRO A 86 -18.19 -11.56 20.01
C PRO A 86 -17.60 -10.38 20.80
N THR A 87 -16.96 -10.63 21.94
CA THR A 87 -16.27 -9.65 22.78
C THR A 87 -14.78 -9.54 22.44
N SER A 88 -14.27 -10.36 21.53
CA SER A 88 -12.86 -10.31 21.14
C SER A 88 -12.54 -8.95 20.49
N PRO A 89 -11.43 -8.30 20.90
CA PRO A 89 -11.00 -7.05 20.31
C PRO A 89 -10.47 -7.22 18.88
N PHE A 90 -10.01 -8.42 18.53
CA PHE A 90 -9.56 -8.81 17.20
C PHE A 90 -10.59 -9.73 16.56
N THR A 91 -11.05 -9.42 15.35
CA THR A 91 -12.10 -10.19 14.67
C THR A 91 -11.68 -10.56 13.26
N LEU A 92 -12.27 -11.60 12.66
CA LEU A 92 -11.99 -11.98 11.26
C LEU A 92 -12.43 -10.91 10.24
N THR A 93 -13.36 -10.02 10.62
CA THR A 93 -13.82 -8.91 9.79
C THR A 93 -12.98 -7.65 9.98
N CYS A 94 -12.04 -7.69 10.94
CA CYS A 94 -11.26 -6.55 11.41
C CYS A 94 -12.12 -5.35 11.85
N ARG A 95 -13.39 -5.59 12.20
CA ARG A 95 -14.33 -4.59 12.70
C ARG A 95 -14.89 -5.06 14.03
N GLN A 96 -14.80 -4.19 15.04
CA GLN A 96 -15.33 -4.44 16.36
C GLN A 96 -15.85 -3.11 16.94
N PRO A 97 -17.16 -2.82 16.79
CA PRO A 97 -17.75 -1.56 17.26
C PRO A 97 -17.62 -1.32 18.77
N ARG A 98 -17.40 -2.39 19.55
CA ARG A 98 -17.20 -2.32 20.99
C ARG A 98 -15.80 -1.81 21.38
N ASN A 99 -14.85 -1.77 20.44
CA ASN A 99 -13.55 -1.20 20.72
C ASN A 99 -13.64 0.32 20.91
N PRO A 100 -12.84 0.92 21.81
CA PRO A 100 -12.76 2.37 21.92
C PRO A 100 -12.26 3.00 20.61
N PRO A 101 -12.76 4.17 20.20
CA PRO A 101 -12.16 4.95 19.12
C PRO A 101 -10.66 5.18 19.38
N PRO A 102 -9.78 5.12 18.36
CA PRO A 102 -10.05 4.87 16.94
C PRO A 102 -9.99 3.38 16.52
N TRP A 103 -10.05 2.44 17.47
CA TRP A 103 -9.77 1.01 17.27
C TRP A 103 -10.97 0.15 16.88
N GLN A 104 -12.06 0.80 16.44
CA GLN A 104 -13.28 0.11 15.99
C GLN A 104 -13.07 -0.67 14.69
N GLN A 105 -11.98 -0.38 13.98
CA GLN A 105 -11.57 -1.07 12.77
C GLN A 105 -10.05 -1.30 12.74
N GLY A 106 -9.63 -2.25 11.92
CA GLY A 106 -8.25 -2.57 11.59
C GLY A 106 -7.57 -3.54 12.53
N LEU A 107 -8.31 -4.16 13.46
CA LEU A 107 -7.80 -5.20 14.37
C LEU A 107 -8.33 -6.57 13.95
N CYS A 108 -7.48 -7.35 13.28
CA CYS A 108 -7.82 -8.64 12.70
C CYS A 108 -7.42 -9.82 13.60
N LEU A 109 -8.26 -10.84 13.73
CA LEU A 109 -7.85 -12.13 14.28
C LEU A 109 -7.28 -13.00 13.16
N SER A 110 -6.15 -13.67 13.40
CA SER A 110 -5.65 -14.60 12.40
C SER A 110 -6.55 -15.81 12.22
N ALA A 111 -6.60 -16.30 10.98
CA ALA A 111 -7.33 -17.51 10.61
C ALA A 111 -6.91 -18.72 11.48
N ALA A 112 -5.62 -18.82 11.78
CA ALA A 112 -5.05 -19.85 12.65
C ALA A 112 -5.63 -19.79 14.08
N LEU A 113 -5.66 -18.61 14.71
CA LEU A 113 -6.27 -18.44 16.04
C LEU A 113 -7.79 -18.59 16.03
N ALA A 114 -8.43 -18.21 14.92
CA ALA A 114 -9.85 -18.43 14.72
C ALA A 114 -10.23 -19.91 14.55
N GLY A 115 -9.25 -20.78 14.23
CA GLY A 115 -9.51 -22.17 13.86
C GLY A 115 -10.26 -22.30 12.54
N GLN A 116 -10.07 -21.34 11.62
CA GLN A 116 -10.76 -21.30 10.33
C GLN A 116 -9.74 -21.17 9.19
N ALA A 117 -10.12 -21.62 7.98
CA ALA A 117 -9.28 -21.54 6.79
C ALA A 117 -9.61 -20.27 5.98
N TYR A 118 -9.30 -19.10 6.53
CA TYR A 118 -9.45 -17.82 5.83
C TYR A 118 -8.14 -17.36 5.18
N PRO A 119 -8.18 -16.63 4.05
CA PRO A 119 -7.03 -15.92 3.54
C PRO A 119 -6.49 -14.94 4.58
N VAL A 120 -5.21 -14.60 4.46
CA VAL A 120 -4.59 -13.55 5.27
C VAL A 120 -5.31 -12.20 5.03
N PRO A 121 -5.41 -11.31 6.04
CA PRO A 121 -6.33 -10.15 5.99
C PRO A 121 -6.11 -9.21 4.80
N TRP A 122 -4.88 -9.06 4.31
CA TRP A 122 -4.59 -8.20 3.15
C TRP A 122 -5.15 -8.74 1.83
N GLN A 123 -5.41 -10.05 1.73
CA GLN A 123 -6.09 -10.71 0.60
C GLN A 123 -7.60 -10.88 0.84
N GLN A 124 -8.03 -10.75 2.08
CA GLN A 124 -9.39 -11.03 2.48
C GLN A 124 -10.35 -9.95 1.97
N ARG A 125 -11.58 -10.38 1.70
CA ARG A 125 -12.71 -9.54 1.33
C ARG A 125 -13.82 -9.70 2.36
N ASP A 126 -14.59 -8.64 2.57
CA ASP A 126 -15.80 -8.71 3.38
C ASP A 126 -16.96 -9.39 2.62
N ALA A 127 -18.13 -9.45 3.25
CA ALA A 127 -19.33 -10.07 2.66
C ALA A 127 -19.83 -9.37 1.39
N SER A 128 -19.45 -8.10 1.17
CA SER A 128 -19.78 -7.34 -0.05
C SER A 128 -18.76 -7.55 -1.17
N GLY A 129 -17.69 -8.32 -0.92
CA GLY A 129 -16.58 -8.52 -1.85
C GLY A 129 -15.54 -7.41 -1.81
N LEU A 130 -15.63 -6.45 -0.89
CA LEU A 130 -14.66 -5.37 -0.76
C LEU A 130 -13.42 -5.86 0.00
N ALA A 131 -12.22 -5.57 -0.50
CA ALA A 131 -10.98 -5.97 0.18
C ALA A 131 -10.85 -5.27 1.54
N LEU A 132 -10.43 -5.99 2.59
CA LEU A 132 -10.33 -5.41 3.93
C LEU A 132 -9.31 -4.26 4.01
N LEU A 133 -8.22 -4.35 3.25
CA LEU A 133 -7.17 -3.32 3.14
C LEU A 133 -7.49 -2.23 2.08
N HIS A 134 -8.73 -2.17 1.60
CA HIS A 134 -9.21 -1.06 0.76
C HIS A 134 -9.50 0.19 1.62
N PRO A 135 -9.48 1.42 1.08
CA PRO A 135 -9.81 2.63 1.86
C PRO A 135 -11.22 2.62 2.46
N CYS A 136 -12.16 1.92 1.83
CA CYS A 136 -13.53 1.74 2.35
C CYS A 136 -13.70 0.44 3.15
N GLY A 137 -12.62 -0.33 3.27
CA GLY A 137 -12.59 -1.63 3.93
C GLY A 137 -12.58 -1.50 5.44
N ALA A 138 -12.01 -2.49 6.12
CA ALA A 138 -11.88 -2.49 7.57
C ALA A 138 -10.55 -1.89 8.05
N ALA A 139 -9.66 -1.48 7.16
CA ALA A 139 -8.35 -0.96 7.53
C ALA A 139 -8.39 0.41 8.19
N ARG A 140 -7.43 0.67 9.07
CA ARG A 140 -7.24 1.99 9.67
C ARG A 140 -6.54 2.90 8.68
N ARG A 141 -7.08 4.10 8.54
CA ARG A 141 -6.51 5.17 7.73
C ARG A 141 -5.37 5.87 8.47
N VAL A 142 -4.31 6.22 7.75
CA VAL A 142 -3.31 7.19 8.18
C VAL A 142 -3.65 8.54 7.54
N PRO A 143 -4.17 9.51 8.32
CA PRO A 143 -4.63 10.77 7.76
C PRO A 143 -3.44 11.63 7.33
N LEU A 144 -3.26 11.81 6.01
CA LEU A 144 -2.25 12.71 5.44
C LEU A 144 -2.89 13.91 4.72
N GLN A 145 -4.18 13.81 4.36
CA GLN A 145 -4.98 14.90 3.80
C GLN A 145 -6.35 15.04 4.49
N PRO A 146 -6.94 16.25 4.52
CA PRO A 146 -8.30 16.44 5.01
C PRO A 146 -9.28 15.61 4.19
N VAL A 147 -10.28 15.04 4.87
CA VAL A 147 -11.26 14.14 4.26
C VAL A 147 -12.21 14.94 3.37
N SER A 148 -12.41 14.56 2.11
CA SER A 148 -13.64 14.94 1.42
C SER A 148 -14.78 14.05 1.93
N SER A 149 -15.86 14.65 2.43
CA SER A 149 -17.07 13.90 2.79
C SER A 149 -17.82 13.48 1.52
N GLY A 150 -17.23 12.54 0.78
CA GLY A 150 -17.88 11.85 -0.33
C GLY A 150 -18.75 10.70 0.18
N ASN A 151 -19.96 10.57 -0.35
CA ASN A 151 -20.95 9.58 0.10
C ASN A 151 -20.58 8.10 -0.17
N TYR A 152 -19.53 7.83 -0.96
CA TYR A 152 -19.18 6.45 -1.37
C TYR A 152 -18.03 5.84 -0.55
N CYS A 153 -17.13 6.67 -0.02
CA CYS A 153 -15.97 6.20 0.74
C CYS A 153 -15.28 7.34 1.50
N PRO A 154 -15.45 7.46 2.82
CA PRO A 154 -14.75 8.49 3.58
C PRO A 154 -13.24 8.23 3.54
N GLY A 155 -12.47 9.14 2.93
CA GLY A 155 -11.00 9.03 2.84
C GLY A 155 -10.43 8.72 1.45
N VAL A 156 -11.28 8.54 0.44
CA VAL A 156 -10.85 8.57 -0.97
C VAL A 156 -11.11 9.97 -1.51
N ALA A 157 -10.07 10.78 -1.55
CA ALA A 157 -10.07 12.00 -2.32
C ALA A 157 -9.08 11.78 -3.46
N PRO A 158 -9.55 11.60 -4.72
CA PRO A 158 -8.65 11.68 -5.87
C PRO A 158 -8.08 13.10 -5.90
N GLY A 159 -6.92 13.25 -5.27
CA GLY A 159 -6.23 14.52 -5.11
C GLY A 159 -5.07 14.64 -6.10
N PRO A 160 -4.45 15.83 -6.21
CA PRO A 160 -3.27 16.02 -7.05
C PRO A 160 -2.05 15.23 -6.56
N TRP A 161 -2.04 14.82 -5.28
CA TRP A 161 -0.88 14.22 -4.63
C TRP A 161 -0.91 12.69 -4.66
N TYR A 162 -2.04 12.06 -4.33
CA TYR A 162 -2.27 10.62 -4.33
C TYR A 162 -3.78 10.33 -4.35
N TRP A 163 -4.16 9.11 -4.69
CA TRP A 163 -5.55 8.70 -4.89
C TRP A 163 -6.32 8.50 -3.57
N ALA A 164 -5.66 7.96 -2.55
CA ALA A 164 -6.22 7.76 -1.22
C ALA A 164 -5.10 7.76 -0.16
N ASP A 165 -5.44 8.15 1.06
CA ASP A 165 -4.54 8.01 2.20
C ASP A 165 -4.10 6.54 2.37
N PRO A 166 -2.89 6.27 2.86
CA PRO A 166 -2.47 4.91 3.09
C PRO A 166 -3.18 4.31 4.31
N HIS A 167 -3.35 3.00 4.29
CA HIS A 167 -4.13 2.25 5.28
C HIS A 167 -3.35 1.06 5.82
N TYR A 168 -3.63 0.66 7.06
CA TYR A 168 -3.05 -0.53 7.66
C TYR A 168 -4.07 -1.39 8.43
N LEU A 169 -3.71 -2.66 8.59
CA LEU A 169 -4.36 -3.66 9.41
C LEU A 169 -3.32 -4.20 10.41
N ILE A 170 -3.74 -4.44 11.64
CA ILE A 170 -2.98 -5.12 12.67
C ILE A 170 -3.68 -6.45 12.94
N GLU A 171 -2.97 -7.54 12.75
CA GLU A 171 -3.47 -8.88 12.96
C GLU A 171 -2.77 -9.57 14.12
N LEU A 172 -3.54 -10.11 15.05
CA LEU A 172 -3.03 -10.95 16.12
C LEU A 172 -2.72 -12.35 15.57
N LEU A 173 -1.44 -12.72 15.57
CA LEU A 173 -0.97 -14.03 15.13
C LEU A 173 -0.86 -15.01 16.30
N ASP A 174 -0.29 -14.56 17.42
CA ASP A 174 -0.10 -15.39 18.61
C ASP A 174 -0.16 -14.52 19.88
N PRO A 175 -1.12 -14.74 20.80
CA PRO A 175 -1.21 -14.02 22.06
C PRO A 175 -0.19 -14.49 23.11
N ARG A 176 0.56 -15.57 22.86
CA ARG A 176 1.51 -16.17 23.81
C ARG A 176 2.78 -16.62 23.10
N TYR A 177 3.28 -15.77 22.20
CA TYR A 177 4.48 -16.06 21.44
C TYR A 177 5.69 -16.25 22.39
N PRO A 178 6.42 -17.37 22.31
CA PRO A 178 7.52 -17.64 23.24
C PRO A 178 8.68 -16.66 23.03
N THR A 179 9.15 -16.06 24.13
CA THR A 179 10.32 -15.18 24.16
C THR A 179 11.30 -15.65 25.24
N PRO A 180 12.59 -15.26 25.17
CA PRO A 180 13.55 -15.60 26.22
C PRO A 180 13.11 -15.12 27.61
N ASP A 181 12.41 -13.98 27.67
CA ASP A 181 11.98 -13.32 28.89
C ASP A 181 10.55 -13.71 29.33
N GLY A 182 9.89 -14.67 28.64
CA GLY A 182 8.53 -15.12 28.94
C GLY A 182 7.65 -15.31 27.69
N SER A 183 6.46 -14.71 27.69
CA SER A 183 5.53 -14.75 26.55
C SER A 183 5.21 -13.34 26.07
N GLY A 184 5.44 -13.08 24.79
CA GLY A 184 5.06 -11.85 24.10
C GLY A 184 3.81 -12.01 23.23
N LEU A 185 3.44 -10.93 22.57
CA LEU A 185 2.37 -10.91 21.57
C LEU A 185 2.99 -10.78 20.18
N LEU A 186 2.67 -11.70 19.28
CA LEU A 186 3.09 -11.64 17.88
C LEU A 186 1.97 -11.07 17.03
N PHE A 187 2.30 -10.02 16.29
CA PHE A 187 1.42 -9.36 15.34
C PHE A 187 1.97 -9.43 13.92
N ARG A 188 1.04 -9.35 12.97
CA ARG A 188 1.33 -9.00 11.58
C ARG A 188 0.70 -7.65 11.28
N VAL A 189 1.49 -6.72 10.77
CA VAL A 189 0.98 -5.44 10.26
C VAL A 189 0.99 -5.54 8.75
N SER A 190 -0.13 -5.21 8.11
CA SER A 190 -0.24 -5.12 6.66
C SER A 190 -0.67 -3.71 6.29
N ALA A 191 0.09 -3.06 5.43
CA ALA A 191 -0.15 -1.68 5.03
C ALA A 191 -0.26 -1.57 3.50
N ARG A 192 -1.06 -0.64 3.03
CA ARG A 192 -1.23 -0.35 1.61
C ARG A 192 -1.20 1.15 1.37
N GLY A 193 -0.46 1.53 0.34
CA GLY A 193 -0.38 2.89 -0.17
C GLY A 193 -0.82 2.94 -1.63
N TRP A 194 -1.32 4.11 -2.04
CA TRP A 194 -1.78 4.39 -3.40
C TRP A 194 -1.00 5.56 -3.97
N GLY A 195 -0.52 5.44 -5.20
CA GLY A 195 0.02 6.56 -5.96
C GLY A 195 -1.08 7.55 -6.35
N ARG A 196 -0.78 8.43 -7.30
CA ARG A 196 -1.73 9.33 -7.96
C ARG A 196 -2.86 8.57 -8.66
N GLN A 197 -2.57 7.37 -9.17
CA GLN A 197 -3.59 6.52 -9.80
C GLN A 197 -4.10 5.45 -8.84
N ALA A 198 -5.40 5.14 -8.93
CA ALA A 198 -6.02 4.07 -8.13
C ALA A 198 -5.37 2.69 -8.30
N GLY A 199 -4.82 2.42 -9.50
CA GLY A 199 -4.14 1.18 -9.83
C GLY A 199 -2.66 1.13 -9.43
N SER A 200 -2.06 2.26 -9.07
CA SER A 200 -0.69 2.31 -8.55
C SER A 200 -0.73 2.02 -7.07
N VAL A 201 -0.45 0.76 -6.71
CA VAL A 201 -0.62 0.26 -5.35
C VAL A 201 0.66 -0.43 -4.90
N ALA A 202 1.06 -0.19 -3.66
CA ALA A 202 2.06 -0.98 -2.98
C ALA A 202 1.47 -1.54 -1.68
N THR A 203 1.73 -2.81 -1.41
CA THR A 203 1.29 -3.47 -0.17
C THR A 203 2.51 -3.99 0.56
N LEU A 204 2.69 -3.58 1.82
CA LEU A 204 3.78 -4.03 2.68
C LEU A 204 3.24 -4.88 3.82
N GLN A 205 4.07 -5.78 4.32
CA GLN A 205 3.76 -6.59 5.49
C GLN A 205 4.96 -6.67 6.41
N SER A 206 4.75 -6.48 7.70
CA SER A 206 5.74 -6.74 8.74
C SER A 206 5.22 -7.68 9.81
N HIS A 207 6.15 -8.31 10.52
CA HIS A 207 5.86 -9.06 11.74
C HIS A 207 6.49 -8.31 12.91
N VAL A 208 5.70 -8.09 13.96
CA VAL A 208 6.09 -7.32 15.13
C VAL A 208 5.90 -8.16 16.37
N LEU A 209 6.94 -8.22 17.19
CA LEU A 209 6.88 -8.79 18.52
C LEU A 209 6.71 -7.67 19.54
N LEU A 210 5.66 -7.75 20.34
CA LEU A 210 5.47 -6.93 21.52
C LEU A 210 5.87 -7.75 22.74
N ARG A 211 6.92 -7.31 23.44
CA ARG A 211 7.42 -8.01 24.62
C ARG A 211 6.47 -7.80 25.81
N PRO A 212 6.46 -8.73 26.79
CA PRO A 212 5.75 -8.51 28.04
C PRO A 212 6.21 -7.19 28.68
N GLU A 213 5.29 -6.56 29.42
CA GLU A 213 5.54 -5.26 30.03
C GLU A 213 6.59 -5.42 31.14
N GLY A 214 7.75 -4.78 30.93
CA GLY A 214 8.86 -4.75 31.89
C GLY A 214 8.95 -3.40 32.61
N SER A 215 10.02 -3.20 33.38
CA SER A 215 10.27 -1.96 34.15
C SER A 215 10.44 -0.70 33.29
N GLN A 216 10.78 -0.85 32.00
CA GLN A 216 10.89 0.26 31.03
C GLN A 216 9.65 0.40 30.14
N GLY A 217 8.52 -0.18 30.54
CA GLY A 217 7.29 -0.20 29.74
C GLY A 217 7.32 -1.22 28.61
N ARG A 218 6.33 -1.12 27.73
CA ARG A 218 6.08 -2.11 26.68
C ARG A 218 6.92 -1.82 25.43
N GLN A 219 7.90 -2.67 25.17
CA GLN A 219 8.77 -2.55 23.99
C GLN A 219 8.28 -3.41 22.83
N TRP A 220 8.29 -2.84 21.63
CA TRP A 220 7.99 -3.55 20.39
C TRP A 220 9.24 -3.64 19.51
N GLN A 221 9.32 -4.71 18.71
CA GLN A 221 10.43 -4.94 17.79
C GLN A 221 9.89 -5.49 16.47
N ARG A 222 10.26 -4.85 15.35
CA ARG A 222 10.06 -5.41 14.01
C ARG A 222 10.98 -6.62 13.82
N LEU A 223 10.41 -7.78 13.52
CA LEU A 223 11.16 -9.02 13.27
C LEU A 223 11.53 -9.18 11.80
N SER A 224 10.61 -8.82 10.90
CA SER A 224 10.79 -8.90 9.46
C SER A 224 9.81 -7.99 8.75
N TRP A 225 10.10 -7.61 7.51
CA TRP A 225 9.14 -6.99 6.60
C TRP A 225 9.38 -7.44 5.15
N ARG A 226 8.36 -7.31 4.31
CA ARG A 226 8.44 -7.59 2.88
C ARG A 226 7.43 -6.77 2.07
N LEU A 227 7.75 -6.56 0.80
CA LEU A 227 6.80 -6.14 -0.22
C LEU A 227 5.94 -7.34 -0.63
N LEU A 228 4.64 -7.11 -0.77
CA LEU A 228 3.67 -8.09 -1.26
C LEU A 228 3.32 -7.79 -2.73
N PRO A 229 2.94 -8.84 -3.50
CA PRO A 229 2.52 -8.68 -4.89
C PRO A 229 1.19 -7.92 -5.03
#